data_AF-A0A6M6JRI2-F1
#
_entry.id   AF-A0A6M6JRI2-F1
#
_cell.length_a   1.000
_cell.length_b   1.000
_cell.length_c   1.000
_cell.angle_alpha   90.00
_cell.angle_beta   90.00
_cell.angle_gamma   90.00
#
_symmetry.space_group_name_H-M   'P 1'
#
loop_
_entity.id
_entity.type
_entity.pdbx_description
1 polymer ?
#
loop_
_entity_poly.entity_id
_entity_poly.type
_entity_poly.pdbx_seq_one_letter_code
_entity_poly.pdbx_strand_id
1 'polypeptide(L)'
;MPDVPTPPGTVRRVGQWAVGTSRGEDFAVSRRCRHQLADLSKGTVDADGCLVCPWHASRYDVRTGRMVDGPRGFLFYRGPTPGYSALVLGYAKHLALRVGRVVRTAGRITVQR
;
A
#
# COMPACT_ATOMS: atom_id res chain seq x y z
N MET A 1 11.40 15.71 15.38
CA MET A 1 10.25 15.17 16.14
C MET A 1 10.46 13.68 16.30
N PRO A 2 10.21 13.09 17.49
CA PRO A 2 10.36 11.65 17.70
C PRO A 2 9.37 10.89 16.82
N ASP A 3 9.80 9.74 16.29
CA ASP A 3 8.97 8.88 15.46
C ASP A 3 7.86 8.21 16.28
N VAL A 4 6.65 8.73 16.20
CA VAL A 4 5.47 8.10 16.82
C VAL A 4 5.19 6.77 16.11
N PRO A 5 4.99 5.66 16.85
CA PRO A 5 4.53 4.40 16.27
C PRO A 5 3.28 4.65 15.43
N THR A 6 3.22 4.10 14.22
CA THR A 6 2.03 4.22 13.37
C THR A 6 0.87 3.51 14.08
N PRO A 7 -0.26 4.18 14.34
CA PRO A 7 -1.42 3.52 14.91
C PRO A 7 -1.84 2.30 14.08
N PRO A 8 -2.35 1.21 14.69
CA PRO A 8 -2.84 0.05 13.95
C PRO A 8 -3.80 0.45 12.83
N GLY A 9 -3.63 -0.14 11.65
CA GLY A 9 -4.48 0.16 10.48
C GLY A 9 -4.12 1.45 9.72
N THR A 10 -3.21 2.28 10.24
CA THR A 10 -2.77 3.50 9.55
C THR A 10 -1.48 3.28 8.77
N VAL A 11 -1.29 4.12 7.75
CA VAL A 11 -0.11 4.10 6.87
C VAL A 11 0.39 5.54 6.81
N ARG A 12 1.72 5.71 6.75
CA ARG A 12 2.34 7.02 6.63
C ARG A 12 3.42 7.03 5.56
N ARG A 13 3.82 8.25 5.19
CA ARG A 13 4.84 8.49 4.18
C ARG A 13 6.23 8.54 4.81
N VAL A 14 7.17 7.80 4.22
CA VAL A 14 8.61 7.97 4.49
C VAL A 14 9.33 8.07 3.14
N GLY A 15 9.59 9.30 2.69
CA GLY A 15 10.15 9.56 1.36
C GLY A 15 9.26 8.99 0.23
N GLN A 16 9.78 8.01 -0.50
CA GLN A 16 9.08 7.31 -1.59
C GLN A 16 8.26 6.09 -1.16
N TRP A 17 8.24 5.80 0.15
CA TRP A 17 7.66 4.61 0.72
C TRP A 17 6.37 4.91 1.48
N ALA A 18 5.43 3.97 1.39
CA ALA A 18 4.31 3.83 2.30
C ALA A 18 4.73 2.85 3.40
N VAL A 19 4.72 3.32 4.64
CA VAL A 19 5.16 2.56 5.82
C VAL A 19 3.97 2.43 6.77
N GLY A 20 3.71 1.21 7.23
CA GLY A 20 2.66 0.93 8.19
C GLY A 20 2.96 -0.36 8.94
N THR A 21 2.00 -0.80 9.74
CA THR A 21 2.07 -2.06 10.48
C THR A 21 0.96 -2.97 9.99
N SER A 22 1.31 -4.19 9.63
CA SER A 22 0.37 -5.24 9.19
C SER A 22 0.60 -6.48 10.04
N ARG A 23 -0.48 -7.00 10.67
CA ARG A 23 -0.42 -8.18 11.56
C ARG A 23 0.69 -8.08 12.64
N GLY A 24 0.93 -6.89 13.16
CA GLY A 24 1.95 -6.62 14.17
C GLY A 24 3.38 -6.43 13.63
N GLU A 25 3.60 -6.56 12.32
CA GLU A 25 4.90 -6.38 11.67
C GLU A 25 4.96 -5.08 10.88
N ASP A 26 6.06 -4.33 11.00
CA ASP A 26 6.31 -3.14 10.18
C ASP A 26 6.58 -3.55 8.72
N PHE A 27 5.98 -2.83 7.77
CA PHE A 27 6.24 -2.99 6.34
C PHE A 27 6.60 -1.66 5.69
N ALA A 28 7.31 -1.73 4.57
CA ALA A 28 7.50 -0.61 3.66
C ALA A 28 7.32 -1.07 2.22
N VAL A 29 6.44 -0.38 1.48
CA VAL A 29 6.24 -0.62 0.05
C VAL A 29 6.31 0.68 -0.74
N SER A 30 6.66 0.61 -2.03
CA SER A 30 6.64 1.81 -2.88
C SER A 30 5.24 2.42 -2.91
N ARG A 31 5.13 3.73 -2.71
CA ARG A 31 3.84 4.38 -2.40
C ARG A 31 2.88 4.59 -3.57
N ARG A 32 3.25 4.28 -4.81
CA ARG A 32 2.40 4.60 -5.99
C ARG A 32 1.55 3.38 -6.36
N CYS A 33 0.24 3.54 -6.27
CA CYS A 33 -0.71 2.53 -6.71
C CYS A 33 -0.51 2.18 -8.20
N ARG A 34 -0.60 0.89 -8.55
CA ARG A 34 -0.45 0.43 -9.93
C ARG A 34 -1.66 0.66 -10.81
N HIS A 35 -2.75 1.12 -10.22
CA HIS A 35 -3.95 1.54 -10.95
C HIS A 35 -3.77 2.97 -11.51
N GLN A 36 -3.93 4.00 -10.66
CA GLN A 36 -3.88 5.41 -11.08
C GLN A 36 -2.88 6.23 -10.25
N LEU A 37 -1.79 5.60 -9.79
CA LEU A 37 -0.68 6.25 -9.09
C LEU A 37 -1.04 6.95 -7.78
N ALA A 38 -2.23 6.66 -7.23
CA ALA A 38 -2.67 7.10 -5.92
C ALA A 38 -1.58 6.88 -4.87
N ASP A 39 -1.50 7.82 -3.94
CA ASP A 39 -0.54 7.77 -2.86
C ASP A 39 -0.98 6.80 -1.77
N LEU A 40 -0.40 5.59 -1.76
CA LEU A 40 -0.73 4.52 -0.83
C LEU A 40 -0.36 4.87 0.62
N SER A 41 0.50 5.87 0.86
CA SER A 41 0.72 6.36 2.23
C SER A 41 -0.48 7.10 2.83
N LYS A 42 -1.54 7.34 2.05
CA LYS A 42 -2.84 7.83 2.51
C LYS A 42 -3.89 6.71 2.58
N GLY A 43 -3.47 5.46 2.35
CA GLY A 43 -4.32 4.28 2.46
C GLY A 43 -4.44 3.77 3.89
N THR A 44 -5.03 2.59 4.03
CA THR A 44 -5.23 1.89 5.29
C THR A 44 -4.78 0.45 5.18
N VAL A 45 -4.63 -0.25 6.30
CA VAL A 45 -4.45 -1.70 6.34
C VAL A 45 -5.76 -2.34 6.77
N ASP A 46 -6.27 -3.29 5.99
CA ASP A 46 -7.51 -4.00 6.31
C ASP A 46 -7.30 -5.17 7.31
N ALA A 47 -8.39 -5.83 7.69
CA ALA A 47 -8.38 -6.93 8.65
C ALA A 47 -7.54 -8.14 8.20
N ASP A 48 -7.37 -8.34 6.89
CA ASP A 48 -6.51 -9.40 6.36
C ASP A 48 -5.02 -9.00 6.36
N GLY A 49 -4.70 -7.76 6.72
CA GLY A 49 -3.35 -7.21 6.69
C GLY A 49 -2.93 -6.68 5.32
N CYS A 50 -3.86 -6.47 4.39
CA CYS A 50 -3.54 -5.90 3.08
C CYS A 50 -3.57 -4.37 3.12
N LEU A 51 -2.65 -3.75 2.38
CA LEU A 51 -2.65 -2.32 2.14
C LEU A 51 -3.73 -1.96 1.11
N VAL A 52 -4.66 -1.09 1.51
CA VAL A 52 -5.82 -0.68 0.72
C VAL A 52 -5.58 0.71 0.14
N CYS A 53 -5.70 0.83 -1.19
CA CYS A 53 -5.61 2.10 -1.90
C CYS A 53 -6.78 3.03 -1.53
N PRO A 54 -6.52 4.32 -1.20
CA PRO A 54 -7.56 5.24 -0.76
C PRO A 54 -8.52 5.69 -1.88
N TRP A 55 -8.14 5.49 -3.14
CA TRP A 55 -8.96 5.92 -4.27
C TRP A 55 -10.01 4.88 -4.64
N HIS A 56 -9.59 3.66 -4.99
CA HIS A 56 -10.50 2.63 -5.50
C HIS A 56 -10.30 1.29 -4.81
N ALA A 57 -9.78 1.28 -3.58
CA ALA A 57 -9.69 0.10 -2.75
C ALA A 57 -8.92 -1.11 -3.34
N SER A 58 -8.04 -0.91 -4.34
CA SER A 58 -7.10 -1.96 -4.74
C SER A 58 -6.29 -2.41 -3.53
N ARG A 59 -6.20 -3.73 -3.33
CA ARG A 59 -5.55 -4.32 -2.15
C ARG A 59 -4.20 -4.90 -2.53
N TYR A 60 -3.22 -4.71 -1.66
CA TYR A 60 -1.87 -5.21 -1.85
C TYR A 60 -1.41 -6.03 -0.66
N ASP A 61 -0.80 -7.18 -0.94
CA ASP A 61 0.01 -7.88 0.04
C ASP A 61 1.29 -7.08 0.28
N VAL A 62 1.48 -6.61 1.51
CA VAL A 62 2.61 -5.76 1.90
C VAL A 62 3.95 -6.50 1.98
N ARG A 63 3.94 -7.83 2.08
CA ARG A 63 5.14 -8.67 2.16
C ARG A 63 5.74 -8.91 0.78
N THR A 64 4.88 -9.06 -0.23
CA THR A 64 5.30 -9.35 -1.62
C THR A 64 5.17 -8.14 -2.54
N GLY A 65 4.43 -7.11 -2.13
CA GLY A 65 4.06 -5.96 -2.94
C GLY A 65 3.04 -6.25 -4.04
N ARG A 66 2.51 -7.48 -4.12
CA ARG A 66 1.56 -7.88 -5.17
C ARG A 66 0.18 -7.32 -4.92
N MET A 67 -0.49 -6.89 -5.99
CA MET A 67 -1.92 -6.60 -5.95
C MET A 67 -2.68 -7.92 -5.80
N VAL A 68 -3.53 -8.02 -4.79
CA VAL A 68 -4.33 -9.22 -4.49
C VAL A 68 -5.81 -9.02 -4.79
N ASP A 69 -6.28 -7.75 -4.83
CA ASP A 69 -7.61 -7.38 -5.31
C ASP A 69 -7.51 -6.13 -6.19
N GLY A 70 -8.25 -6.14 -7.30
CA GLY A 70 -8.29 -5.06 -8.28
C GLY A 70 -9.01 -3.81 -7.76
N PRO A 71 -8.99 -2.69 -8.50
CA PRO A 71 -9.75 -1.50 -8.13
C PRO A 71 -11.27 -1.75 -8.18
N ARG A 72 -12.01 -1.10 -7.29
CA ARG A 72 -13.47 -0.96 -7.28
C ARG A 72 -13.85 0.44 -7.74
N GLY A 73 -13.53 0.76 -8.99
CA GLY A 73 -13.79 2.06 -9.57
C GLY A 73 -12.71 2.55 -10.52
N PHE A 74 -12.99 3.67 -11.15
CA PHE A 74 -12.14 4.33 -12.14
C PHE A 74 -12.37 5.83 -12.08
N LEU A 75 -11.31 6.64 -11.96
CA LEU A 75 -11.41 8.10 -11.81
C LEU A 75 -12.35 8.48 -10.65
N PHE A 76 -13.44 9.18 -10.92
CA PHE A 76 -14.42 9.60 -9.91
C PHE A 76 -15.48 8.53 -9.61
N TYR A 77 -15.58 7.48 -10.43
CA TYR A 77 -16.54 6.41 -10.23
C TYR A 77 -16.08 5.44 -9.14
N ARG A 78 -16.97 5.13 -8.19
CA ARG A 78 -16.79 4.12 -7.15
C ARG A 78 -17.89 3.07 -7.28
N GLY A 79 -17.50 1.87 -7.69
CA GLY A 79 -18.45 0.79 -7.95
C GLY A 79 -17.79 -0.40 -8.63
N PRO A 80 -18.56 -1.49 -8.88
CA PRO A 80 -18.04 -2.69 -9.51
C PRO A 80 -17.62 -2.43 -10.96
N THR A 81 -16.39 -2.79 -11.29
CA THR A 81 -15.81 -2.64 -12.63
C THR A 81 -15.15 -3.95 -13.10
N PRO A 82 -15.84 -5.10 -13.08
CA PRO A 82 -15.20 -6.43 -13.09
C PRO A 82 -14.21 -6.66 -14.24
N GLY A 83 -14.55 -6.31 -15.48
CA GLY A 83 -13.65 -6.45 -16.63
C GLY A 83 -12.40 -5.57 -16.52
N TYR A 84 -12.59 -4.32 -16.08
CA TYR A 84 -11.49 -3.38 -15.86
C TYR A 84 -10.63 -3.75 -14.65
N SER A 85 -11.25 -4.21 -13.56
CA SER A 85 -10.56 -4.70 -12.37
C SER A 85 -9.68 -5.90 -12.70
N ALA A 86 -10.18 -6.82 -13.53
CA ALA A 86 -9.42 -7.98 -14.01
C ALA A 86 -8.25 -7.57 -14.92
N LEU A 87 -8.46 -6.60 -15.82
CA LEU A 87 -7.38 -6.02 -16.63
C LEU A 87 -6.28 -5.42 -15.74
N VAL A 88 -6.68 -4.62 -14.75
CA VAL A 88 -5.74 -3.96 -13.83
C VAL A 88 -4.97 -4.97 -13.01
N LEU A 89 -5.64 -5.99 -12.46
CA LEU A 89 -4.98 -7.09 -11.77
C LEU A 89 -4.00 -7.84 -12.69
N GLY A 90 -4.41 -8.07 -13.93
CA GLY A 90 -3.65 -8.77 -14.96
C GLY A 90 -2.30 -8.13 -15.28
N TYR A 91 -2.23 -6.80 -15.43
CA TYR A 91 -0.94 -6.13 -15.64
C TYR A 91 -0.21 -5.84 -14.32
N ALA A 92 -0.93 -5.58 -13.23
CA ALA A 92 -0.32 -5.23 -11.94
C ALA A 92 0.58 -6.35 -11.38
N LYS A 93 0.35 -7.61 -11.77
CA LYS A 93 1.22 -8.75 -11.42
C LYS A 93 2.67 -8.56 -11.86
N HIS A 94 2.91 -7.85 -12.97
CA HIS A 94 4.24 -7.53 -13.48
C HIS A 94 4.82 -6.24 -12.88
N LEU A 95 3.97 -5.47 -12.20
CA LEU A 95 4.32 -4.19 -11.60
C LEU A 95 4.15 -4.25 -10.08
N ALA A 96 4.56 -5.33 -9.43
CA ALA A 96 4.50 -5.40 -7.96
C ALA A 96 5.14 -4.16 -7.31
N LEU A 97 4.62 -3.76 -6.16
CA LEU A 97 5.24 -2.71 -5.37
C LEU A 97 6.63 -3.18 -4.94
N ARG A 98 7.59 -2.27 -4.94
CA ARG A 98 8.89 -2.57 -4.32
C ARG A 98 8.67 -2.73 -2.83
N VAL A 99 9.30 -3.73 -2.21
CA VAL A 99 9.31 -3.95 -0.76
C VAL A 99 10.65 -3.47 -0.22
N GLY A 100 10.64 -2.80 0.93
CA GLY A 100 11.83 -2.35 1.63
C GLY A 100 11.79 -2.77 3.09
N ARG A 101 12.95 -2.76 3.76
CA ARG A 101 13.07 -3.04 5.18
C ARG A 101 12.95 -1.75 5.99
N VAL A 102 12.01 -1.73 6.94
CA VAL A 102 11.89 -0.65 7.92
C VAL A 102 13.00 -0.78 8.95
N VAL A 103 13.79 0.27 9.12
CA VAL A 103 14.85 0.34 10.14
C VAL A 103 14.58 1.54 11.04
N ARG A 104 14.46 1.27 12.33
CA ARG A 104 14.26 2.27 13.40
C ARG A 104 15.60 2.53 14.07
N THR A 105 16.15 3.72 13.90
CA THR A 105 17.41 4.13 14.54
C THR A 105 17.21 5.44 15.27
N ALA A 106 17.53 5.47 16.56
CA ALA A 106 17.46 6.66 17.41
C ALA A 106 16.13 7.45 17.27
N GLY A 107 15.00 6.74 17.20
CA GLY A 107 13.68 7.37 17.07
C GLY A 107 13.38 7.97 15.68
N ARG A 108 14.05 7.50 14.61
CA ARG A 108 13.75 7.83 13.21
C ARG A 108 13.50 6.55 12.40
N ILE A 109 12.44 6.53 11.59
CA ILE A 109 12.26 5.47 10.57
C ILE A 109 13.01 5.83 9.31
N THR A 110 13.80 4.88 8.83
CA THR A 110 14.38 4.84 7.49
C THR A 110 13.96 3.55 6.79
N VAL A 111 13.92 3.57 5.46
CA VAL A 111 13.61 2.37 4.67
C VAL A 111 14.84 2.03 3.85
N GLN A 112 15.41 0.86 4.11
CA GLN A 112 16.51 0.28 3.34
C GLN A 112 15.93 -0.59 2.23
N ARG A 113 16.59 -0.60 1.07
CA ARG A 113 16.17 -1.38 -0.10
C ARG A 113 16.89 -2.72 -0.11
#